data_AF-A0A9Q0X7T8-F1
#
_entry.id   AF-A0A9Q0X7T8-F1
#
_cell.length_a   1.000
_cell.length_b   1.000
_cell.length_c   1.000
_cell.angle_alpha   90.00
_cell.angle_beta   90.00
_cell.angle_gamma   90.00
#
_symmetry.space_group_name_H-M   'P 1'
#
loop_
_entity.id
_entity.type
_entity.pdbx_description
1 polymer ?
#
loop_
_entity_poly.entity_id
_entity_poly.type
_entity_poly.pdbx_seq_one_letter_code
_entity_poly.pdbx_strand_id
1 'polypeptide(L)'
;MDYFNLSSAYRCSNYLEGYDCFVVQCDDMYCHTIATINELCLRQWIVRLISHTSPNSGERMKVSMEMIWDQSDDDLSCFIPVTLQFCYENCCIIYHVTPPHNFPTLSLQNFLSYDSVDFFAPALLRDNVSVPLPTLVSMIFSKVYVKPDDFLQSNWRLSKLSLDKIMFATLDCFFVCQIANLIRFPLPL
;
A
#
# COMPACT_ATOMS: atom_id res chain seq x y z
N MET A 1 1.33 3.58 -26.99
CA MET A 1 1.86 3.57 -25.62
C MET A 1 1.64 2.17 -25.10
N ASP A 2 2.70 1.51 -24.65
CA ASP A 2 2.63 0.09 -24.31
C ASP A 2 1.99 -0.08 -22.92
N TYR A 3 1.30 -1.21 -22.72
CA TYR A 3 0.73 -1.56 -21.43
C TYR A 3 1.78 -2.27 -20.58
N PHE A 4 1.69 -2.12 -19.27
CA PHE A 4 2.46 -2.95 -18.35
C PHE A 4 2.06 -4.42 -18.47
N ASN A 5 3.05 -5.31 -18.45
CA ASN A 5 2.81 -6.73 -18.27
C ASN A 5 2.69 -7.03 -16.76
N LEU A 6 1.46 -7.21 -16.30
CA LEU A 6 1.15 -7.43 -14.88
C LEU A 6 1.00 -8.93 -14.59
N SER A 7 1.62 -9.38 -13.50
CA SER A 7 1.34 -10.71 -12.96
C SER A 7 1.49 -10.73 -11.45
N SER A 8 0.85 -11.71 -10.83
CA SER A 8 1.01 -11.96 -9.40
C SER A 8 1.01 -13.44 -9.13
N ALA A 9 1.79 -13.85 -8.13
CA ALA A 9 1.94 -15.23 -7.74
C ALA A 9 1.88 -15.36 -6.22
N TYR A 10 1.00 -16.23 -5.75
CA TYR A 10 1.04 -16.72 -4.37
C TYR A 10 2.32 -17.53 -4.14
N ARG A 11 3.02 -17.27 -3.04
CA ARG A 11 4.28 -17.96 -2.70
C ARG A 11 4.08 -18.95 -1.56
N CYS A 12 3.57 -18.48 -0.44
CA CYS A 12 3.38 -19.30 0.75
C CYS A 12 2.42 -18.63 1.74
N SER A 13 1.99 -19.40 2.74
CA SER A 13 1.32 -18.91 3.94
C SER A 13 2.17 -19.27 5.15
N ASN A 14 2.10 -18.43 6.18
CA ASN A 14 2.48 -18.81 7.53
C ASN A 14 1.23 -18.78 8.41
N TYR A 15 0.58 -19.93 8.58
CA TYR A 15 -0.62 -20.05 9.40
C TYR A 15 -0.38 -19.70 10.87
N LEU A 16 0.84 -19.93 11.39
CA LEU A 16 1.19 -19.61 12.78
C LEU A 16 1.33 -18.09 12.99
N GLU A 17 1.88 -17.40 11.99
CA GLU A 17 2.07 -15.94 12.03
C GLU A 17 0.90 -15.17 11.40
N GLY A 18 -0.06 -15.86 10.78
CA GLY A 18 -1.31 -15.28 10.28
C GLY A 18 -1.17 -14.42 9.02
N TYR A 19 -0.29 -14.79 8.09
CA TYR A 19 -0.12 -14.06 6.83
C TYR A 19 0.09 -14.94 5.60
N ASP A 20 -0.16 -14.35 4.44
CA ASP A 20 0.12 -14.88 3.11
C ASP A 20 1.17 -14.01 2.40
N CYS A 21 2.06 -14.65 1.64
CA CYS A 21 3.12 -13.99 0.88
C CYS A 21 2.87 -14.11 -0.63
N PHE A 22 3.09 -13.00 -1.33
CA PHE A 22 2.89 -12.85 -2.76
C PHE A 22 4.11 -12.19 -3.39
N VAL A 23 4.31 -12.47 -4.68
CA VAL A 23 5.17 -11.67 -5.55
C VAL A 23 4.28 -11.07 -6.61
N VAL A 24 4.29 -9.74 -6.69
CA VAL A 24 3.62 -8.96 -7.72
C VAL A 24 4.68 -8.43 -8.67
N GLN A 25 4.48 -8.62 -9.96
CA GLN A 25 5.42 -8.23 -11.01
C GLN A 25 4.73 -7.29 -12.00
N CYS A 26 5.48 -6.29 -12.42
CA CYS A 26 5.10 -5.27 -13.37
C CYS A 26 6.28 -5.05 -14.32
N ASP A 27 6.22 -5.66 -15.50
CA ASP A 27 7.36 -5.82 -16.41
C ASP A 27 8.58 -6.48 -15.71
N ASP A 28 9.69 -5.76 -15.59
CA ASP A 28 10.93 -6.17 -14.93
C ASP A 28 10.99 -5.77 -13.45
N MET A 29 10.00 -5.02 -12.96
CA MET A 29 9.88 -4.64 -11.56
C MET A 29 9.12 -5.71 -10.77
N TYR A 30 9.57 -5.98 -9.54
CA TYR A 30 8.93 -6.92 -8.62
C TYR A 30 8.72 -6.30 -7.25
N CYS A 31 7.65 -6.74 -6.59
CA CYS A 31 7.30 -6.37 -5.24
C CYS A 31 6.90 -7.62 -4.45
N HIS A 32 7.52 -7.80 -3.29
CA HIS A 32 7.14 -8.78 -2.29
C HIS A 32 6.01 -8.20 -1.45
N THR A 33 4.87 -8.90 -1.39
CA THR A 33 3.72 -8.44 -0.61
C THR A 33 3.35 -9.46 0.45
N ILE A 34 3.17 -8.97 1.67
CA ILE A 34 2.54 -9.72 2.76
C ILE A 34 1.09 -9.26 2.87
N ALA A 35 0.13 -10.18 2.85
CA ALA A 35 -1.27 -9.90 3.19
C ALA A 35 -1.61 -10.56 4.52
N THR A 36 -2.17 -9.81 5.46
CA THR A 36 -2.43 -10.30 6.82
C THR A 36 -3.62 -9.64 7.47
N ILE A 37 -4.30 -10.37 8.35
CA ILE A 37 -5.27 -9.84 9.32
C ILE A 37 -4.67 -9.74 10.72
N ASN A 38 -3.42 -10.16 10.92
CA ASN A 38 -2.79 -10.25 12.22
C ASN A 38 -2.05 -8.94 12.56
N GLU A 39 -2.53 -8.20 13.57
CA GLU A 39 -1.89 -6.95 13.99
C GLU A 39 -0.42 -7.16 14.39
N LEU A 40 -0.07 -8.32 14.96
CA LEU A 40 1.31 -8.62 15.32
C LEU A 40 2.22 -8.67 14.08
N CYS A 41 1.73 -9.20 12.97
CA CYS A 41 2.49 -9.23 11.71
C CYS A 41 2.72 -7.81 11.19
N LEU A 42 1.70 -6.94 11.24
CA LEU A 42 1.83 -5.52 10.89
C LEU A 42 2.86 -4.82 11.79
N ARG A 43 2.78 -5.01 13.11
CA ARG A 43 3.75 -4.43 14.06
C ARG A 43 5.17 -4.89 13.80
N GLN A 44 5.37 -6.19 13.55
CA GLN A 44 6.69 -6.75 13.22
C GLN A 44 7.23 -6.19 11.91
N TRP A 45 6.37 -6.02 10.90
CA TRP A 45 6.74 -5.38 9.65
C TRP A 45 7.19 -3.93 9.89
N ILE A 46 6.44 -3.14 10.67
CA ILE A 46 6.79 -1.77 11.05
C ILE A 46 8.12 -1.71 11.80
N VAL A 47 8.35 -2.59 12.77
CA VAL A 47 9.61 -2.65 13.54
C VAL A 47 10.79 -2.97 12.61
N ARG A 48 10.64 -3.95 11.70
CA ARG A 48 11.66 -4.28 10.70
C ARG A 48 11.93 -3.10 9.80
N LEU A 49 10.89 -2.43 9.31
CA LEU A 49 11.03 -1.23 8.48
C LEU A 49 11.84 -0.16 9.22
N ILE A 50 11.44 0.22 10.44
CA ILE A 50 12.12 1.26 11.21
C ILE A 50 13.57 0.89 11.54
N SER A 51 13.89 -0.40 11.72
CA SER A 51 15.28 -0.82 11.94
C SER A 51 16.22 -0.55 10.76
N HIS A 52 15.69 -0.29 9.55
CA HIS A 52 16.48 0.16 8.40
C HIS A 52 16.73 1.68 8.40
N THR A 53 16.08 2.45 9.27
CA THR A 53 16.32 3.89 9.35
C THR A 53 17.69 4.16 9.99
N SER A 54 18.50 5.01 9.34
CA SER A 54 19.76 5.48 9.91
C SER A 54 19.55 6.87 10.50
N PRO A 55 19.43 7.02 11.84
CA PRO A 55 19.06 8.28 12.49
C PRO A 55 20.08 9.41 12.24
N ASN A 56 21.30 9.08 11.81
CA ASN A 56 22.38 10.04 11.58
C ASN A 56 22.57 10.42 10.11
N SER A 57 21.83 9.81 9.18
CA SER A 57 21.99 10.07 7.75
C SER A 57 21.38 11.39 7.28
N GLY A 58 20.44 11.94 8.07
CA GLY A 58 19.60 13.08 7.66
C GLY A 58 18.58 12.74 6.56
N GLU A 59 18.64 11.51 6.01
CA GLU A 59 17.72 11.02 4.99
C GLU A 59 16.50 10.38 5.66
N ARG A 60 15.32 10.86 5.26
CA ARG A 60 14.04 10.37 5.77
C ARG A 60 13.57 9.21 4.89
N MET A 61 13.09 8.16 5.53
CA MET A 61 12.58 6.98 4.84
C MET A 61 11.26 7.30 4.15
N LYS A 62 11.15 7.00 2.86
CA LYS A 62 9.93 7.24 2.09
C LYS A 62 9.05 5.99 2.09
N VAL A 63 7.88 6.08 2.70
CA VAL A 63 6.92 4.98 2.77
C VAL A 63 5.66 5.41 2.04
N SER A 64 5.24 4.64 1.05
CA SER A 64 3.92 4.85 0.48
C SER A 64 2.85 4.26 1.39
N MET A 65 1.68 4.89 1.43
CA MET A 65 0.53 4.47 2.20
C MET A 65 -0.74 4.64 1.37
N GLU A 66 -1.65 3.69 1.47
CA GLU A 66 -3.01 3.81 0.91
C GLU A 66 -4.02 3.18 1.87
N MET A 67 -5.26 3.66 1.81
CA MET A 67 -6.40 3.12 2.53
C MET A 67 -7.53 2.85 1.54
N ILE A 68 -8.01 1.61 1.51
CA ILE A 68 -9.22 1.29 0.75
C ILE A 68 -10.41 1.31 1.70
N TRP A 69 -11.48 1.94 1.23
CA TRP A 69 -12.76 2.05 1.91
C TRP A 69 -13.76 1.20 1.13
N ASP A 70 -14.64 0.48 1.84
CA ASP A 70 -15.73 -0.26 1.21
C ASP A 70 -16.99 0.60 1.27
N GLN A 71 -17.84 0.53 0.24
CA GLN A 71 -19.14 1.18 0.27
C GLN A 71 -20.03 0.36 1.19
N SER A 72 -20.26 0.82 2.42
CA SER A 72 -21.27 0.19 3.30
C SER A 72 -22.58 0.94 3.22
N ASP A 73 -23.69 0.21 3.07
CA ASP A 73 -25.05 0.74 3.21
C ASP A 73 -25.36 1.21 4.66
N ASP A 74 -24.51 0.86 5.64
CA ASP A 74 -24.65 1.23 7.05
C ASP A 74 -23.72 2.39 7.44
N ASP A 75 -24.31 3.56 7.74
CA ASP A 75 -23.67 4.84 8.05
C ASP A 75 -22.58 4.81 9.16
N LEU A 76 -22.59 3.80 10.05
CA LEU A 76 -21.64 3.71 11.16
C LEU A 76 -20.32 3.03 10.78
N SER A 77 -20.28 2.24 9.71
CA SER A 77 -19.08 1.50 9.30
C SER A 77 -18.25 2.20 8.20
N CYS A 78 -18.73 3.35 7.73
CA CYS A 78 -18.07 4.23 6.76
C CYS A 78 -16.77 4.89 7.29
N PHE A 79 -16.43 4.75 8.57
CA PHE A 79 -15.27 5.42 9.18
C PHE A 79 -14.02 4.54 9.35
N ILE A 80 -14.10 3.25 9.04
CA ILE A 80 -12.94 2.34 9.17
C ILE A 80 -12.55 1.83 7.78
N PRO A 81 -11.31 2.04 7.33
CA PRO A 81 -10.85 1.48 6.08
C PRO A 81 -10.81 -0.04 6.17
N VAL A 82 -11.16 -0.71 5.09
CA VAL A 82 -11.13 -2.17 5.00
C VAL A 82 -9.72 -2.70 4.82
N THR A 83 -8.82 -1.92 4.23
CA THR A 83 -7.41 -2.29 4.13
C THR A 83 -6.52 -1.09 4.39
N LEU A 84 -5.41 -1.33 5.08
CA LEU A 84 -4.26 -0.44 5.12
C LEU A 84 -3.16 -1.04 4.26
N GLN A 85 -2.61 -0.27 3.33
CA GLN A 85 -1.42 -0.66 2.58
C GLN A 85 -0.24 0.22 2.94
N PHE A 86 0.93 -0.39 3.08
CA PHE A 86 2.20 0.31 3.17
C PHE A 86 3.20 -0.32 2.21
N CYS A 87 4.06 0.50 1.61
CA CYS A 87 5.16 0.00 0.81
C CYS A 87 6.44 0.79 1.04
N TYR A 88 7.55 0.06 1.09
CA TYR A 88 8.89 0.60 1.15
C TYR A 88 9.77 -0.22 0.18
N GLU A 89 10.43 0.47 -0.73
CA GLU A 89 11.21 -0.13 -1.82
C GLU A 89 10.38 -1.17 -2.61
N ASN A 90 10.76 -2.44 -2.53
CA ASN A 90 10.12 -3.58 -3.19
C ASN A 90 9.33 -4.46 -2.20
N CYS A 91 9.01 -3.96 -1.01
CA CYS A 91 8.30 -4.69 0.03
C CYS A 91 7.03 -3.94 0.45
N CYS A 92 5.87 -4.53 0.19
CA CYS A 92 4.59 -4.02 0.64
C CYS A 92 3.95 -4.92 1.72
N ILE A 93 3.11 -4.33 2.55
CA ILE A 93 2.19 -5.04 3.43
C ILE A 93 0.76 -4.54 3.19
N ILE A 94 -0.17 -5.49 3.07
CA ILE A 94 -1.61 -5.25 3.04
C ILE A 94 -2.17 -5.80 4.35
N TYR A 95 -2.56 -4.88 5.23
CA TYR A 95 -3.28 -5.21 6.46
C TYR A 95 -4.78 -5.14 6.19
N HIS A 96 -5.43 -6.29 6.21
CA HIS A 96 -6.86 -6.41 6.00
C HIS A 96 -7.61 -6.24 7.33
N VAL A 97 -8.37 -5.16 7.44
CA VAL A 97 -9.13 -4.78 8.63
C VAL A 97 -10.46 -5.53 8.64
N THR A 98 -10.37 -6.82 8.94
CA THR A 98 -11.54 -7.66 9.15
C THR A 98 -11.37 -8.46 10.44
N PRO A 99 -12.35 -8.44 11.34
CA PRO A 99 -13.51 -7.52 11.40
C PRO A 99 -13.10 -6.05 11.70
N PRO A 100 -14.01 -5.05 11.60
CA PRO A 100 -13.66 -3.62 11.75
C PRO A 100 -12.99 -3.24 13.08
N HIS A 101 -13.25 -3.97 14.16
CA HIS A 101 -12.60 -3.76 15.46
C HIS A 101 -11.11 -4.15 15.48
N ASN A 102 -10.61 -4.79 14.42
CA ASN A 102 -9.20 -5.11 14.23
C ASN A 102 -8.39 -3.92 13.68
N PHE A 103 -8.97 -2.71 13.66
CA PHE A 103 -8.28 -1.51 13.21
C PHE A 103 -7.13 -1.14 14.18
N PRO A 104 -5.88 -0.99 13.71
CA PRO A 104 -4.71 -0.97 14.57
C PRO A 104 -4.38 0.46 15.04
N THR A 105 -5.34 1.14 15.69
CA THR A 105 -5.28 2.58 16.01
C THR A 105 -3.96 3.01 16.64
N LEU A 106 -3.54 2.36 17.72
CA LEU A 106 -2.34 2.76 18.48
C LEU A 106 -1.06 2.50 17.67
N SER A 107 -0.97 1.36 17.00
CA SER A 107 0.18 1.00 16.17
C SER A 107 0.33 1.97 14.99
N LEU A 108 -0.80 2.33 14.37
CA LEU A 108 -0.84 3.27 13.26
C LEU A 108 -0.46 4.68 13.71
N GLN A 109 -1.04 5.17 14.81
CA GLN A 109 -0.69 6.49 15.37
C GLN A 109 0.80 6.60 15.68
N ASN A 110 1.37 5.58 16.35
CA ASN A 110 2.79 5.55 16.65
C ASN A 110 3.64 5.52 15.38
N PHE A 111 3.23 4.76 14.36
CA PHE A 111 3.97 4.66 13.11
C PHE A 111 3.94 5.98 12.32
N LEU A 112 2.78 6.62 12.23
CA LEU A 112 2.60 7.90 11.54
C LEU A 112 3.31 9.07 12.25
N SER A 113 3.61 8.94 13.55
CA SER A 113 4.37 9.93 14.31
C SER A 113 5.89 9.76 14.23
N TYR A 114 6.43 8.81 13.44
CA TYR A 114 7.88 8.66 13.33
C TYR A 114 8.49 9.81 12.52
N ASP A 115 9.25 10.66 13.20
CA ASP A 115 9.97 11.78 12.59
C ASP A 115 11.01 11.34 11.55
N SER A 116 11.39 10.07 11.44
CA SER A 116 12.33 9.58 10.43
C SER A 116 11.65 9.07 9.15
N VAL A 117 10.32 9.18 9.03
CA VAL A 117 9.53 8.62 7.94
C VAL A 117 8.69 9.69 7.26
N ASP A 118 8.73 9.72 5.93
CA ASP A 118 7.84 10.50 5.08
C ASP A 118 6.81 9.57 4.43
N PHE A 119 5.53 9.88 4.67
CA PHE A 119 4.40 9.12 4.14
C PHE A 119 3.87 9.74 2.85
N PHE A 120 3.75 8.93 1.80
CA PHE A 120 3.22 9.34 0.50
C PHE A 120 1.96 8.55 0.18
N ALA A 121 0.88 9.23 -0.19
CA ALA A 121 -0.34 8.58 -0.65
C ALA A 121 -0.75 9.13 -2.03
N PRO A 122 -1.45 8.35 -2.86
CA PRO A 122 -2.07 8.86 -4.09
C PRO A 122 -2.88 10.14 -3.84
N ALA A 123 -3.60 10.18 -2.73
CA ALA A 123 -4.36 11.36 -2.31
C ALA A 123 -3.50 12.48 -1.70
N LEU A 124 -2.28 12.23 -1.23
CA LEU A 124 -1.41 13.24 -0.59
C LEU A 124 -0.44 13.93 -1.56
N LEU A 125 -0.38 13.51 -2.83
CA LEU A 125 0.33 14.24 -3.91
C LEU A 125 -0.41 15.54 -4.32
N ARG A 126 -1.03 16.22 -3.34
CA ARG A 126 -2.28 17.01 -3.45
C ARG A 126 -2.08 18.51 -3.62
N ASP A 127 -0.98 18.96 -4.23
CA ASP A 127 -0.82 20.36 -4.58
C ASP A 127 -1.48 20.66 -5.95
N ASN A 128 -2.75 21.08 -5.88
CA ASN A 128 -3.52 21.86 -6.87
C ASN A 128 -3.80 21.32 -8.29
N VAL A 129 -3.43 20.10 -8.66
CA VAL A 129 -3.97 19.42 -9.86
C VAL A 129 -4.07 17.91 -9.59
N SER A 130 -5.28 17.35 -9.45
CA SER A 130 -5.41 15.90 -9.21
C SER A 130 -5.14 15.13 -10.50
N VAL A 131 -3.89 14.71 -10.69
CA VAL A 131 -3.54 13.74 -11.73
C VAL A 131 -3.84 12.35 -11.16
N PRO A 132 -4.74 11.55 -11.76
CA PRO A 132 -4.98 10.18 -11.32
C PRO A 132 -3.69 9.36 -11.32
N LEU A 133 -3.52 8.46 -10.35
CA LEU A 133 -2.32 7.61 -10.28
C LEU A 133 -2.00 6.90 -11.61
N PRO A 134 -2.97 6.30 -12.35
CA PRO A 134 -2.72 5.75 -13.68
C PRO A 134 -2.06 6.75 -14.65
N THR A 135 -2.51 8.01 -14.63
CA THR A 135 -1.96 9.07 -15.48
C THR A 135 -0.54 9.43 -15.04
N LEU A 136 -0.28 9.54 -13.74
CA LEU A 136 1.05 9.85 -13.22
C LEU A 136 2.05 8.74 -13.52
N VAL A 137 1.64 7.47 -13.35
CA VAL A 137 2.40 6.29 -13.74
C VAL A 137 2.70 6.32 -15.24
N SER A 138 1.70 6.63 -16.06
CA SER A 138 1.89 6.75 -17.52
C SER A 138 2.89 7.85 -17.90
N MET A 139 2.85 9.00 -17.23
CA MET A 139 3.78 10.09 -17.46
C MET A 139 5.22 9.74 -17.07
N ILE A 140 5.41 9.04 -15.94
CA ILE A 140 6.74 8.75 -15.38
C ILE A 140 7.39 7.54 -16.05
N PHE A 141 6.62 6.48 -16.27
CA PHE A 141 7.13 5.20 -16.78
C PHE A 141 6.90 5.02 -18.29
N SER A 142 6.22 5.97 -18.95
CA SER A 142 5.87 5.90 -20.37
C SER A 142 5.05 4.65 -20.76
N LYS A 143 4.29 4.09 -19.80
CA LYS A 143 3.47 2.88 -19.97
C LYS A 143 2.10 3.01 -19.32
N VAL A 144 1.11 2.39 -19.95
CA VAL A 144 -0.28 2.48 -19.51
C VAL A 144 -0.54 1.48 -18.38
N TYR A 145 -0.92 2.00 -17.22
CA TYR A 145 -1.43 1.22 -16.08
C TYR A 145 -2.95 1.32 -16.05
N VAL A 146 -3.64 0.19 -16.27
CA VAL A 146 -5.11 0.12 -16.23
C VAL A 146 -5.53 -0.78 -15.08
N LYS A 147 -6.45 -0.27 -14.27
CA LYS A 147 -7.15 -1.08 -13.26
C LYS A 147 -8.52 -1.49 -13.81
N PRO A 148 -9.02 -2.68 -13.49
CA PRO A 148 -10.40 -3.04 -13.79
C PRO A 148 -11.35 -2.15 -12.98
N ASP A 149 -12.43 -1.68 -13.61
CA ASP A 149 -13.40 -0.75 -13.00
C ASP A 149 -14.09 -1.34 -11.75
N ASP A 150 -14.21 -2.67 -11.70
CA ASP A 150 -14.88 -3.43 -10.65
C ASP A 150 -14.15 -3.42 -9.29
N PHE A 151 -12.89 -2.92 -9.23
CA PHE A 151 -12.14 -2.83 -7.97
C PHE A 151 -12.57 -1.66 -7.09
N LEU A 152 -13.13 -0.61 -7.69
CA LEU A 152 -13.60 0.58 -6.99
C LEU A 152 -14.97 0.38 -6.31
N GLN A 153 -15.67 -0.72 -6.62
CA GLN A 153 -17.06 -0.97 -6.19
C GLN A 153 -17.29 -2.32 -5.48
N SER A 154 -16.25 -3.10 -5.15
CA SER A 154 -16.42 -4.52 -4.79
C SER A 154 -16.05 -4.88 -3.35
N ASN A 155 -16.95 -5.58 -2.65
CA ASN A 155 -16.80 -6.46 -1.46
C ASN A 155 -15.36 -6.63 -0.89
N TRP A 156 -14.73 -5.57 -0.41
CA TRP A 156 -13.39 -5.63 0.18
C TRP A 156 -13.44 -6.22 1.58
N ARG A 157 -14.62 -6.23 2.21
CA ARG A 157 -14.89 -6.92 3.48
C ARG A 157 -14.92 -8.44 3.41
N LEU A 158 -14.80 -9.07 2.24
CA LEU A 158 -14.71 -10.52 2.16
C LEU A 158 -13.49 -11.01 2.95
N SER A 159 -13.66 -12.07 3.74
CA SER A 159 -12.62 -12.60 4.63
C SER A 159 -11.30 -12.94 3.95
N LYS A 160 -11.32 -13.19 2.63
CA LYS A 160 -10.14 -13.42 1.81
C LYS A 160 -10.14 -12.50 0.60
N LEU A 161 -9.06 -11.74 0.44
CA LEU A 161 -8.82 -10.93 -0.75
C LEU A 161 -8.49 -11.84 -1.95
N SER A 162 -9.02 -11.52 -3.13
CA SER A 162 -8.63 -12.20 -4.37
C SER A 162 -7.21 -11.83 -4.77
N LEU A 163 -6.59 -12.67 -5.60
CA LEU A 163 -5.23 -12.42 -6.09
C LEU A 163 -5.14 -11.07 -6.83
N ASP A 164 -6.16 -10.72 -7.61
CA ASP A 164 -6.22 -9.43 -8.29
C ASP A 164 -6.33 -8.25 -7.31
N LYS A 165 -7.07 -8.39 -6.19
CA LYS A 165 -7.16 -7.35 -5.15
C LYS A 165 -5.81 -7.10 -4.52
N ILE A 166 -5.07 -8.17 -4.26
CA ILE A 166 -3.71 -8.09 -3.75
C ILE A 166 -2.81 -7.43 -4.79
N MET A 167 -2.87 -7.86 -6.05
CA MET A 167 -2.06 -7.31 -7.14
C MET A 167 -2.25 -5.79 -7.29
N PHE A 168 -3.48 -5.31 -7.44
CA PHE A 168 -3.73 -3.88 -7.68
C PHE A 168 -3.48 -3.03 -6.42
N ALA A 169 -3.83 -3.51 -5.23
CA ALA A 169 -3.48 -2.81 -3.98
C ALA A 169 -1.96 -2.68 -3.78
N THR A 170 -1.22 -3.74 -4.12
CA THR A 170 0.25 -3.71 -4.12
C THR A 170 0.77 -2.72 -5.16
N LEU A 171 0.32 -2.80 -6.41
CA LEU A 171 0.81 -1.94 -7.49
C LEU A 171 0.54 -0.46 -7.20
N ASP A 172 -0.61 -0.13 -6.62
CA ASP A 172 -0.94 1.24 -6.25
C ASP A 172 0.03 1.82 -5.24
N CYS A 173 0.26 1.08 -4.15
CA CYS A 173 1.20 1.49 -3.12
C CYS A 173 2.64 1.51 -3.69
N PHE A 174 3.03 0.46 -4.41
CA PHE A 174 4.36 0.33 -5.01
C PHE A 174 4.68 1.48 -5.99
N PHE A 175 3.77 1.82 -6.90
CA PHE A 175 3.98 2.93 -7.82
C PHE A 175 4.14 4.25 -7.09
N VAL A 176 3.36 4.52 -6.05
CA VAL A 176 3.52 5.72 -5.23
C VAL A 176 4.90 5.76 -4.57
N CYS A 177 5.38 4.63 -4.05
CA CYS A 177 6.72 4.54 -3.47
C CYS A 177 7.80 4.82 -4.53
N GLN A 178 7.71 4.21 -5.71
CA GLN A 178 8.65 4.45 -6.81
C GLN A 178 8.65 5.92 -7.24
N ILE A 179 7.47 6.53 -7.36
CA ILE A 179 7.32 7.94 -7.71
C ILE A 179 7.92 8.83 -6.63
N ALA A 180 7.64 8.55 -5.35
CA ALA A 180 8.22 9.29 -4.23
C ALA A 180 9.75 9.21 -4.21
N ASN A 181 10.34 8.07 -4.61
CA ASN A 181 11.79 7.92 -4.71
C ASN A 181 12.39 8.74 -5.87
N LEU A 182 11.64 8.93 -6.96
CA LEU A 182 12.05 9.76 -8.10
C LEU A 182 11.91 11.27 -7.81
N ILE A 183 10.93 11.66 -6.99
CA ILE A 183 10.71 13.05 -6.60
C ILE A 183 11.70 13.43 -5.49
N ARG A 184 12.63 14.35 -5.78
CA ARG A 184 13.62 14.88 -4.81
C ARG A 184 13.10 16.02 -3.92
N PHE A 185 11.85 16.43 -4.09
CA PHE A 185 11.28 17.54 -3.33
C PHE A 185 10.24 17.03 -2.33
N PRO A 186 10.32 17.44 -1.05
CA PRO A 186 9.17 17.32 -0.16
C PRO A 186 8.04 18.15 -0.78
N LEU A 187 6.87 17.54 -1.00
CA LEU A 187 5.68 18.32 -1.24
C LEU A 187 5.38 19.08 0.06
N PRO A 188 5.24 20.41 0.03
CA PRO A 188 4.93 21.18 1.22
C PRO A 188 3.56 20.73 1.76
N LEU A 189 3.49 20.51 3.08
CA LEU A 189 2.24 20.36 3.83
C LEU A 189 1.54 21.71 4.01
#